data_AF-A0A9P0MVH0-F1
#
_entry.id   AF-A0A9P0MVH0-F1
#
_cell.length_a   1.000
_cell.length_b   1.000
_cell.length_c   1.000
_cell.angle_alpha   90.00
_cell.angle_beta   90.00
_cell.angle_gamma   90.00
#
_symmetry.space_group_name_H-M   'P 1'
#
loop_
_entity.id
_entity.type
_entity.pdbx_description
1 polymer ?
#
loop_
_entity_poly.entity_id
_entity_poly.type
_entity_poly.pdbx_seq_one_letter_code
_entity_poly.pdbx_strand_id
1 'polypeptide(L)'
;MMYDANAKLPSGLLSGNMNQYGDMDLCLQSGAQYCLAYVDIKLTDHEYHVLSKVHSLLHAHFAFRSTFHDPGHRVPRFSNLHWAVCVPRSCLPKDVESSLESVADELSAGTGLKTSVMVVPEMCQVSKPFSPPTSTIFVGCLFLILFGTILLATCYEFFYWTGNTNNFWVEILMAFSLKKNSKKLFSLEASSDDISSLHGIRCFNAIMLYLSHKSMALFFNPYINRTHMTEALGKPWTVVARAASLYTDPFIMMSGLLTTYTIGKRFIKTNSIDVPKEIASRVMRVAQMFNTADYSYILPTHRATVYVIGIALGYFLQQLGRDVKLKKVNAI
;
A
#
# COMPACT_ATOMS: atom_id res chain seq x y z
N MET A 1 -8.46 34.53 13.12
CA MET A 1 -7.55 33.37 13.00
C MET A 1 -8.34 32.06 12.89
N MET A 2 -9.05 31.59 13.93
CA MET A 2 -9.80 30.32 13.86
C MET A 2 -10.86 30.26 12.74
N TYR A 3 -11.66 31.33 12.56
CA TYR A 3 -12.64 31.39 11.48
C TYR A 3 -11.99 31.29 10.08
N ASP A 4 -10.81 31.86 9.92
CA ASP A 4 -10.10 31.87 8.64
C ASP A 4 -9.49 30.50 8.30
N ALA A 5 -9.14 29.73 9.34
CA ALA A 5 -8.61 28.37 9.24
C ALA A 5 -9.67 27.31 8.88
N ASN A 6 -10.96 27.63 9.03
CA ASN A 6 -12.05 26.71 8.68
C ASN A 6 -12.12 26.44 7.18
N ALA A 7 -12.66 25.28 6.83
CA ALA A 7 -13.09 24.99 5.46
C ALA A 7 -14.09 26.05 4.95
N LYS A 8 -13.90 26.46 3.70
CA LYS A 8 -14.77 27.37 2.96
C LYS A 8 -15.28 26.68 1.70
N LEU A 9 -16.45 27.10 1.21
CA LEU A 9 -17.04 26.52 -0.01
C LEU A 9 -16.05 26.64 -1.18
N PRO A 10 -15.60 25.53 -1.77
CA PRO A 10 -14.65 25.56 -2.86
C PRO A 10 -15.33 25.92 -4.19
N SER A 11 -14.58 26.49 -5.12
CA SER A 11 -14.99 26.59 -6.51
C SER A 11 -14.94 25.21 -7.18
N GLY A 12 -15.78 24.97 -8.18
CA GLY A 12 -15.80 23.69 -8.90
C GLY A 12 -16.59 22.57 -8.21
N LEU A 13 -17.56 22.90 -7.34
CA LEU A 13 -18.42 21.92 -6.68
C LEU A 13 -19.12 20.96 -7.67
N LEU A 14 -19.62 21.49 -8.80
CA LEU A 14 -20.23 20.71 -9.88
C LEU A 14 -19.21 19.92 -10.73
N SER A 15 -17.92 20.15 -10.53
CA SER A 15 -16.83 19.34 -11.09
C SER A 15 -16.29 18.32 -10.07
N GLY A 16 -17.00 18.14 -8.96
CA GLY A 16 -16.67 17.23 -7.88
C GLY A 16 -15.55 17.70 -6.96
N ASN A 17 -15.23 19.01 -6.94
CA ASN A 17 -14.35 19.62 -5.95
C ASN A 17 -15.08 19.77 -4.62
N MET A 18 -15.29 18.66 -3.91
CA MET A 18 -16.02 18.67 -2.65
C MET A 18 -15.07 18.85 -1.46
N ASN A 19 -13.94 18.12 -1.45
CA ASN A 19 -13.05 18.07 -0.28
C ASN A 19 -12.44 19.42 0.04
N GLN A 20 -12.61 19.86 1.29
CA GLN A 20 -12.02 21.08 1.79
C GLN A 20 -11.32 20.85 3.12
N TYR A 21 -10.02 21.12 3.13
CA TYR A 21 -9.14 20.86 4.27
C TYR A 21 -8.85 22.11 5.11
N GLY A 22 -9.28 23.30 4.69
CA GLY A 22 -9.00 24.54 5.43
C GLY A 22 -7.50 24.79 5.60
N ASP A 23 -7.12 25.61 6.58
CA ASP A 23 -5.72 25.86 6.93
C ASP A 23 -5.40 25.20 8.28
N MET A 24 -4.88 23.98 8.20
CA MET A 24 -4.50 23.19 9.37
C MET A 24 -3.40 23.87 10.19
N ASP A 25 -2.38 24.43 9.54
CA ASP A 25 -1.23 25.02 10.23
C ASP A 25 -1.64 26.28 10.99
N LEU A 26 -2.45 27.14 10.37
CA LEU A 26 -3.01 28.33 11.01
C LEU A 26 -3.89 27.95 12.21
N CYS A 27 -4.69 26.89 12.09
CA CYS A 27 -5.50 26.40 13.21
C CYS A 27 -4.62 25.96 14.39
N LEU A 28 -3.62 25.11 14.13
CA LEU A 28 -2.76 24.54 15.17
C LEU A 28 -1.85 25.60 15.82
N GLN A 29 -1.35 26.57 15.05
CA GLN A 29 -0.54 27.68 15.56
C GLN A 29 -1.32 28.59 16.52
N SER A 30 -2.65 28.72 16.32
CA SER A 30 -3.52 29.48 17.21
C SER A 30 -3.83 28.78 18.55
N GLY A 31 -3.29 27.59 18.79
CA GLY A 31 -3.56 26.80 19.99
C GLY A 31 -4.92 26.08 19.99
N ALA A 32 -5.62 26.13 18.86
CA ALA A 32 -6.91 25.47 18.62
C ALA A 32 -6.74 23.99 18.25
N GLN A 33 -7.87 23.31 18.07
CA GLN A 33 -7.95 21.93 17.60
C GLN A 33 -8.49 21.91 16.16
N TYR A 34 -7.75 21.26 15.28
CA TYR A 34 -8.16 20.99 13.91
C TYR A 34 -8.88 19.65 13.85
N CYS A 35 -10.11 19.60 13.35
CA CYS A 35 -10.89 18.38 13.17
C CYS A 35 -11.30 18.22 11.70
N LEU A 36 -11.10 17.04 11.12
CA LEU A 36 -11.64 16.70 9.80
C LEU A 36 -12.91 15.86 9.94
N ALA A 37 -14.03 16.41 9.50
CA ALA A 37 -15.33 15.73 9.45
C ALA A 37 -15.54 15.05 8.09
N TYR A 38 -16.20 13.90 8.12
CA TYR A 38 -16.71 13.23 6.92
C TYR A 38 -18.19 13.52 6.80
N VAL A 39 -18.62 14.00 5.64
CA VAL A 39 -20.00 14.38 5.35
C VAL A 39 -20.52 13.53 4.19
N ASP A 40 -21.71 12.96 4.33
CA ASP A 40 -22.40 12.19 3.30
C ASP A 40 -23.72 12.90 2.99
N ILE A 41 -23.99 13.14 1.70
CA ILE A 41 -25.15 13.90 1.22
C ILE A 41 -25.99 12.94 0.38
N LYS A 42 -27.24 12.71 0.77
CA LYS A 42 -28.20 11.85 0.07
C LYS A 42 -29.43 12.64 -0.35
N LEU A 43 -30.08 12.17 -1.40
CA LEU A 43 -31.39 12.67 -1.81
C LEU A 43 -32.46 11.95 -0.99
N THR A 44 -33.44 12.69 -0.46
CA THR A 44 -34.60 12.09 0.22
C THR A 44 -35.65 11.59 -0.76
N ASP A 45 -35.75 12.22 -1.93
CA ASP A 45 -36.72 11.88 -2.97
C ASP A 45 -36.09 11.91 -4.37
N HIS A 46 -36.51 10.99 -5.24
CA HIS A 46 -36.03 10.84 -6.60
C HIS A 46 -36.80 11.69 -7.64
N GLU A 47 -37.90 12.35 -7.24
CA GLU A 47 -38.70 13.18 -8.15
C GLU A 47 -37.99 14.47 -8.61
N TYR A 48 -36.95 14.92 -7.89
CA TYR A 48 -36.18 16.11 -8.25
C TYR A 48 -35.14 15.82 -9.35
N HIS A 49 -35.57 15.77 -10.61
CA HIS A 49 -34.69 15.48 -11.76
C HIS A 49 -33.46 16.40 -11.85
N VAL A 50 -33.61 17.70 -11.55
CA VAL A 50 -32.50 18.67 -11.58
C VAL A 50 -31.53 18.43 -10.42
N LEU A 51 -32.07 18.21 -9.21
CA LEU A 51 -31.27 17.97 -8.01
C LEU A 51 -30.50 16.65 -8.12
N SER A 52 -31.10 15.62 -8.72
CA SER A 52 -30.43 14.36 -9.03
C SER A 52 -29.22 14.54 -9.96
N LYS A 53 -29.35 15.41 -10.97
CA LYS A 53 -28.22 15.73 -11.87
C LYS A 53 -27.12 16.49 -11.15
N VAL A 54 -27.48 17.48 -10.33
CA VAL A 54 -26.52 18.23 -9.50
C VAL A 54 -25.81 17.32 -8.52
N HIS A 55 -26.55 16.43 -7.85
CA HIS A 55 -26.00 15.43 -6.92
C HIS A 55 -25.03 14.48 -7.61
N SER A 56 -25.37 14.00 -8.82
CA SER A 56 -24.47 13.17 -9.63
C SER A 56 -23.16 13.90 -9.97
N LEU A 57 -23.24 15.17 -10.40
CA LEU A 57 -22.08 15.97 -10.75
C LEU A 57 -21.21 16.32 -9.53
N LEU A 58 -21.86 16.65 -8.40
CA LEU A 58 -21.19 16.90 -7.13
C LEU A 58 -20.36 15.70 -6.69
N HIS A 59 -20.87 14.48 -6.85
CA HIS A 59 -20.13 13.24 -6.56
C HIS A 59 -19.33 12.68 -7.75
N ALA A 60 -19.08 13.46 -8.80
CA ALA A 60 -18.34 13.04 -10.00
C ALA A 60 -18.83 11.69 -10.56
N HIS A 61 -20.15 11.55 -10.70
CA HIS A 61 -20.90 10.36 -11.16
C HIS A 61 -20.84 9.13 -10.25
N PHE A 62 -20.49 9.28 -8.97
CA PHE A 62 -20.38 8.15 -8.03
C PHE A 62 -19.48 7.03 -8.55
N ALA A 63 -18.30 7.38 -9.08
CA ALA A 63 -17.36 6.41 -9.64
C ALA A 63 -17.05 5.26 -8.66
N PHE A 64 -17.02 5.56 -7.35
CA PHE A 64 -17.03 4.55 -6.30
C PHE A 64 -18.06 4.93 -5.23
N ARG A 65 -19.00 4.02 -4.94
CA ARG A 65 -19.99 4.19 -3.87
C ARG A 65 -19.41 3.67 -2.57
N SER A 66 -19.53 4.46 -1.51
CA SER A 66 -19.04 4.11 -0.18
C SER A 66 -19.95 4.69 0.90
N THR A 67 -20.08 3.99 2.02
CA THR A 67 -20.71 4.46 3.24
C THR A 67 -19.69 4.65 4.36
N PHE A 68 -20.09 5.30 5.46
CA PHE A 68 -19.22 5.47 6.63
C PHE A 68 -18.82 4.16 7.31
N HIS A 69 -19.65 3.13 7.21
CA HIS A 69 -19.45 1.85 7.87
C HIS A 69 -18.75 0.82 6.98
N ASP A 70 -18.51 1.15 5.72
CA ASP A 70 -17.78 0.26 4.82
C ASP A 70 -16.34 0.13 5.32
N PRO A 71 -15.81 -1.11 5.45
CA PRO A 71 -14.43 -1.32 5.87
C PRO A 71 -13.49 -0.61 4.89
N GLY A 72 -12.35 -0.13 5.41
CA GLY A 72 -11.31 0.47 4.56
C GLY A 72 -10.96 -0.47 3.41
N HIS A 73 -11.17 -0.02 2.18
CA HIS A 73 -10.91 -0.80 0.98
C HIS A 73 -9.66 -0.29 0.25
N ARG A 74 -9.18 -1.04 -0.76
CA ARG A 74 -8.08 -0.61 -1.64
C ARG A 74 -8.43 0.63 -2.48
N VAL A 75 -9.70 1.05 -2.46
CA VAL A 75 -10.25 2.21 -3.16
C VAL A 75 -10.71 3.22 -2.10
N PRO A 76 -10.47 4.53 -2.30
CA PRO A 76 -10.87 5.56 -1.35
C PRO A 76 -12.40 5.64 -1.21
N ARG A 77 -12.85 6.15 -0.05
CA ARG A 77 -14.25 6.51 0.20
C ARG A 77 -14.63 7.72 -0.66
N PHE A 78 -14.97 7.43 -1.91
CA PHE A 78 -15.12 8.45 -2.94
C PHE A 78 -16.43 9.25 -2.76
N SER A 79 -17.45 8.66 -2.14
CA SER A 79 -18.75 9.34 -1.96
C SER A 79 -18.75 10.36 -0.83
N ASN A 80 -17.82 10.27 0.12
CA ASN A 80 -17.81 11.13 1.30
C ASN A 80 -17.06 12.44 1.01
N LEU A 81 -17.61 13.54 1.48
CA LEU A 81 -16.98 14.85 1.52
C LEU A 81 -16.10 14.96 2.78
N HIS A 82 -14.87 15.45 2.61
CA HIS A 82 -14.03 15.86 3.74
C HIS A 82 -14.20 17.35 4.02
N TRP A 83 -14.56 17.72 5.24
CA TRP A 83 -14.78 19.10 5.66
C TRP A 83 -14.01 19.41 6.95
N ALA A 84 -13.05 20.33 6.88
CA ALA A 84 -12.23 20.71 8.03
C ALA A 84 -12.83 21.83 8.87
N VAL A 85 -12.73 21.69 10.19
CA VAL A 85 -13.18 22.69 11.15
C VAL A 85 -12.12 22.92 12.21
N CYS A 86 -11.85 24.19 12.50
CA CYS A 86 -10.99 24.67 13.55
C CYS A 86 -11.85 25.10 14.75
N VAL A 87 -11.74 24.36 15.85
CA VAL A 87 -12.53 24.54 17.07
C VAL A 87 -11.64 24.80 18.28
N PRO A 88 -12.15 25.39 19.37
CA PRO A 88 -11.37 25.52 20.60
C PRO A 88 -10.88 24.17 21.11
N ARG A 89 -9.72 24.15 21.75
CA ARG A 89 -9.09 22.93 22.28
C ARG A 89 -9.95 22.17 23.31
N SER A 90 -10.90 22.84 23.93
CA SER A 90 -11.81 22.27 24.92
C SER A 90 -12.91 21.40 24.32
N CYS A 91 -13.17 21.48 23.01
CA CYS A 91 -14.22 20.71 22.37
C CYS A 91 -13.85 19.22 22.29
N LEU A 92 -14.80 18.34 22.61
CA LEU A 92 -14.62 16.92 22.31
C LEU A 92 -15.01 16.66 20.84
N PRO A 93 -14.41 15.63 20.19
CA PRO A 93 -14.79 15.26 18.82
C PRO A 93 -16.30 15.03 18.63
N LYS A 94 -16.98 14.49 19.64
CA LYS A 94 -18.44 14.29 19.64
C LYS A 94 -19.22 15.61 19.66
N ASP A 95 -18.70 16.63 20.34
CA ASP A 95 -19.33 17.95 20.39
C ASP A 95 -19.24 18.62 19.01
N VAL A 96 -18.09 18.44 18.33
CA VAL A 96 -17.89 18.91 16.95
C VAL A 96 -18.84 18.19 15.99
N GLU A 97 -18.97 16.86 16.13
CA GLU A 97 -19.90 16.04 15.34
C GLU A 97 -21.34 16.53 15.49
N SER A 98 -21.82 16.66 16.73
CA SER A 98 -23.20 17.07 17.03
C SER A 98 -23.48 18.50 16.57
N SER A 99 -22.50 19.41 16.70
CA SER A 99 -22.62 20.79 16.25
C SER A 99 -22.70 20.88 14.72
N LEU A 100 -21.90 20.09 14.01
CA LEU A 100 -21.92 20.06 12.54
C LEU A 100 -23.17 19.38 12.00
N GLU A 101 -23.65 18.33 12.66
CA GLU A 101 -24.90 17.66 12.30
C GLU A 101 -26.09 18.62 12.42
N SER A 102 -26.18 19.37 13.52
CA SER A 102 -27.22 20.39 13.71
C SER A 102 -27.23 21.45 12.59
N VAL A 103 -26.05 22.00 12.25
CA VAL A 103 -25.92 22.97 11.15
C VAL A 103 -26.25 22.34 9.80
N ALA A 104 -25.83 21.10 9.58
CA ALA A 104 -26.11 20.38 8.33
C ALA A 104 -27.61 20.10 8.16
N ASP A 105 -28.30 19.74 9.24
CA ASP A 105 -29.75 19.51 9.26
C ASP A 105 -30.52 20.79 8.99
N GLU A 106 -30.13 21.90 9.62
CA GLU A 106 -30.73 23.23 9.37
C GLU A 106 -30.57 23.64 7.90
N LEU A 107 -29.38 23.46 7.32
CA LEU A 107 -29.11 23.75 5.91
C LEU A 107 -29.83 22.81 4.94
N SER A 108 -30.10 21.58 5.36
CA SER A 108 -30.75 20.56 4.53
C SER A 108 -32.28 20.62 4.64
N ALA A 109 -32.82 21.27 5.67
CA ALA A 109 -34.25 21.37 5.91
C ALA A 109 -34.99 21.98 4.71
N GLY A 110 -35.99 21.27 4.21
CA GLY A 110 -36.81 21.70 3.07
C GLY A 110 -36.13 21.66 1.70
N THR A 111 -34.89 21.17 1.60
CA THR A 111 -34.13 21.11 0.33
C THR A 111 -34.23 19.77 -0.41
N GLY A 112 -34.82 18.74 0.21
CA GLY A 112 -34.83 17.38 -0.32
C GLY A 112 -33.49 16.64 -0.20
N LEU A 113 -32.57 17.19 0.59
CA LEU A 113 -31.29 16.56 0.93
C LEU A 113 -31.33 16.04 2.35
N LYS A 114 -30.68 14.89 2.57
CA LYS A 114 -30.37 14.34 3.89
C LYS A 114 -28.86 14.31 4.03
N THR A 115 -28.35 15.07 4.97
CA THR A 115 -26.92 15.13 5.27
C THR A 115 -26.63 14.27 6.50
N SER A 116 -25.47 13.62 6.53
CA SER A 116 -25.01 12.86 7.69
C SER A 116 -23.54 13.17 7.92
N VAL A 117 -23.16 13.39 9.17
CA VAL A 117 -21.81 13.82 9.57
C VAL A 117 -21.19 12.75 10.46
N MET A 118 -19.90 12.51 10.29
CA MET A 118 -19.11 11.64 11.16
C MET A 118 -17.76 12.29 11.44
N VAL A 119 -17.37 12.36 12.72
CA VAL A 119 -16.06 12.85 13.15
C VAL A 119 -15.28 11.73 13.81
N VAL A 120 -14.18 11.31 13.18
CA VAL A 120 -13.29 10.27 13.72
C VAL A 120 -12.34 10.93 14.73
N PRO A 121 -12.25 10.48 15.99
CA PRO A 121 -11.42 11.13 17.02
C PRO A 121 -9.95 11.31 16.62
N GLU A 122 -9.38 10.36 15.88
CA GLU A 122 -8.00 10.40 15.37
C GLU A 122 -7.77 11.50 14.33
N MET A 123 -8.83 12.02 13.71
CA MET A 123 -8.80 13.13 12.76
C MET A 123 -8.92 14.50 13.45
N CYS A 124 -9.04 14.53 14.77
CA CYS A 124 -8.98 15.73 15.58
C CYS A 124 -7.59 15.90 16.21
N GLN A 125 -6.84 16.88 15.73
CA GLN A 125 -5.44 17.10 16.06
C GLN A 125 -5.23 18.44 16.77
N VAL A 126 -4.29 18.45 17.71
CA VAL A 126 -3.85 19.65 18.43
C VAL A 126 -2.35 19.79 18.24
N SER A 127 -1.84 21.01 18.35
CA SER A 127 -0.42 21.26 18.26
C SER A 127 0.31 20.46 19.35
N LYS A 128 1.23 19.59 18.90
CA LYS A 128 2.10 18.78 19.74
C LYS A 128 3.54 19.03 19.28
N PRO A 129 4.51 19.13 20.20
CA PRO A 129 5.91 19.16 19.80
C PRO A 129 6.22 17.87 19.03
N PHE A 130 6.99 18.00 17.95
CA PHE A 130 7.38 16.86 17.14
C PHE A 130 8.14 15.86 18.00
N SER A 131 7.52 14.70 18.25
CA SER A 131 8.14 13.58 18.93
C SER A 131 8.07 12.38 17.98
N PRO A 132 9.20 11.93 17.44
CA PRO A 132 9.19 10.84 16.48
C PRO A 132 8.67 9.57 17.17
N PRO A 133 7.70 8.85 16.56
CA PRO A 133 7.23 7.59 17.11
C PRO A 133 8.39 6.60 17.27
N THR A 134 8.35 5.78 18.32
CA THR A 134 9.38 4.74 18.57
C THR A 134 9.60 3.82 17.36
N SER A 135 8.53 3.53 16.61
CA SER A 135 8.60 2.78 15.35
C SER A 135 9.41 3.49 14.26
N THR A 136 9.29 4.82 14.16
CA THR A 136 10.04 5.63 13.19
C THR A 136 11.51 5.68 13.56
N ILE A 137 11.83 5.84 14.84
CA ILE A 137 13.21 5.78 15.33
C ILE A 137 13.81 4.40 15.03
N PHE A 138 13.12 3.31 15.38
CA PHE A 138 13.60 1.94 15.16
C PHE A 138 13.87 1.65 13.68
N VAL A 139 12.90 1.96 12.81
CA VAL A 139 13.03 1.76 11.35
C VAL A 139 14.12 2.65 10.77
N GLY A 140 14.21 3.91 11.21
CA GLY A 140 15.27 4.83 10.81
C GLY A 140 16.66 4.31 11.17
N CYS A 141 16.85 3.86 12.42
CA CYS A 141 18.10 3.24 12.86
C CYS A 141 18.44 2.00 12.03
N LEU A 142 17.46 1.12 11.75
CA LEU A 142 17.67 -0.07 10.93
C LEU A 142 18.16 0.29 9.51
N PHE A 143 17.54 1.28 8.87
CA PHE A 143 17.98 1.73 7.53
C PHE A 143 19.35 2.40 7.55
N LEU A 144 19.66 3.18 8.59
CA LEU A 144 20.98 3.79 8.75
C LEU A 144 22.07 2.74 8.95
N ILE A 145 21.81 1.70 9.76
CA ILE A 145 22.74 0.57 9.95
C ILE A 145 22.93 -0.18 8.63
N LEU A 146 21.85 -0.52 7.92
CA LEU A 146 21.92 -1.19 6.63
C LEU A 146 22.71 -0.36 5.60
N PHE A 147 22.47 0.95 5.54
CA PHE A 147 23.22 1.85 4.66
C PHE A 147 24.71 1.89 5.04
N GLY A 148 25.02 1.98 6.33
CA GLY A 148 26.38 1.94 6.84
C GLY A 148 27.10 0.63 6.51
N THR A 149 26.45 -0.53 6.66
CA THR A 149 27.05 -1.83 6.31
C THR A 149 27.27 -1.97 4.81
N ILE A 150 26.36 -1.48 3.97
CA ILE A 150 26.53 -1.45 2.50
C ILE A 150 27.73 -0.58 2.13
N LEU A 151 27.85 0.63 2.70
CA LEU A 151 28.99 1.51 2.43
C LEU A 151 30.31 0.88 2.89
N LEU A 152 30.36 0.35 4.11
CA LEU A 152 31.55 -0.31 4.65
C LEU A 152 31.97 -1.50 3.78
N ALA A 153 31.03 -2.36 3.39
CA ALA A 153 31.30 -3.50 2.52
C ALA A 153 31.81 -3.08 1.14
N THR A 154 31.23 -2.03 0.56
CA THR A 154 31.61 -1.53 -0.75
C THR A 154 33.00 -0.88 -0.72
N CYS A 155 33.31 -0.10 0.33
CA CYS A 155 34.64 0.46 0.55
C CYS A 155 35.69 -0.63 0.80
N TYR A 156 35.37 -1.64 1.62
CA TYR A 156 36.24 -2.78 1.86
C TYR A 156 36.52 -3.55 0.55
N GLU A 157 35.51 -3.77 -0.28
CA GLU A 157 35.68 -4.36 -1.61
C GLU A 157 36.61 -3.53 -2.51
N PHE A 158 36.51 -2.21 -2.44
CA PHE A 158 37.29 -1.33 -3.30
C PHE A 158 38.77 -1.24 -2.90
N PHE A 159 39.05 -1.12 -1.59
CA PHE A 159 40.40 -0.84 -1.10
C PHE A 159 41.20 -2.07 -0.66
N TYR A 160 40.54 -3.10 -0.12
CA TYR A 160 41.23 -4.18 0.61
C TYR A 160 40.95 -5.58 0.06
N TRP A 161 40.04 -5.72 -0.89
CA TRP A 161 39.64 -7.05 -1.38
C TRP A 161 40.67 -7.65 -2.33
N THR A 162 41.23 -8.79 -1.90
CA THR A 162 42.26 -9.56 -2.63
C THR A 162 41.72 -10.84 -3.28
N GLY A 163 40.39 -11.05 -3.29
CA GLY A 163 39.76 -12.16 -3.99
C GLY A 163 39.46 -13.41 -3.14
N ASN A 164 40.20 -13.64 -2.04
CA ASN A 164 39.94 -14.76 -1.14
C ASN A 164 40.30 -14.43 0.31
N THR A 165 39.37 -14.64 1.25
CA THR A 165 39.59 -14.43 2.69
C THR A 165 38.92 -15.53 3.49
N ASN A 166 39.65 -16.21 4.38
CA ASN A 166 39.10 -17.25 5.27
C ASN A 166 38.35 -16.67 6.49
N ASN A 167 38.17 -15.35 6.55
CA ASN A 167 37.56 -14.67 7.68
C ASN A 167 36.03 -14.62 7.53
N PHE A 168 35.33 -15.37 8.38
CA PHE A 168 33.88 -15.43 8.44
C PHE A 168 33.18 -14.05 8.41
N TRP A 169 33.66 -13.09 9.22
CA TRP A 169 33.08 -11.75 9.29
C TRP A 169 33.25 -10.95 7.99
N VAL A 170 34.34 -11.19 7.26
CA VAL A 170 34.57 -10.56 5.95
C VAL A 170 33.61 -11.14 4.92
N GLU A 171 33.33 -12.46 4.95
CA GLU A 171 32.35 -13.06 4.04
C GLU A 171 30.92 -12.51 4.24
N ILE A 172 30.51 -12.32 5.51
CA ILE A 172 29.22 -11.70 5.83
C ILE A 172 29.19 -10.26 5.35
N LEU A 173 30.23 -9.47 5.64
CA LEU A 173 30.31 -8.08 5.20
C LEU A 173 30.21 -7.99 3.67
N MET A 174 30.93 -8.85 2.94
CA MET A 174 30.91 -8.90 1.48
C MET A 174 29.57 -9.33 0.89
N ALA A 175 28.67 -9.93 1.67
CA ALA A 175 27.29 -10.20 1.23
C ALA A 175 26.48 -8.90 1.04
N PHE A 176 26.88 -7.79 1.69
CA PHE A 176 26.24 -6.47 1.56
C PHE A 176 26.92 -5.56 0.55
N SER A 177 28.02 -5.99 -0.10
CA SER A 177 28.73 -5.13 -1.05
C SER A 177 27.86 -4.77 -2.25
N LEU A 178 27.73 -3.47 -2.52
CA LEU A 178 26.91 -2.97 -3.62
C LEU A 178 27.51 -3.36 -4.97
N LYS A 179 28.84 -3.35 -5.13
CA LYS A 179 29.51 -3.66 -6.40
C LYS A 179 29.28 -5.11 -6.82
N LYS A 180 29.56 -6.07 -5.93
CA LYS A 180 29.33 -7.49 -6.16
C LYS A 180 27.85 -7.80 -6.42
N ASN A 181 26.95 -7.27 -5.57
CA ASN A 181 25.53 -7.50 -5.73
C ASN A 181 24.97 -6.86 -7.00
N SER A 182 25.44 -5.68 -7.40
CA SER A 182 25.02 -5.04 -8.66
C SER A 182 25.46 -5.84 -9.88
N LYS A 183 26.70 -6.33 -9.91
CA LYS A 183 27.17 -7.22 -10.99
C LYS A 183 26.30 -8.48 -11.10
N LYS A 184 25.91 -9.06 -9.97
CA LYS A 184 25.03 -10.23 -9.94
C LYS A 184 23.59 -9.88 -10.35
N LEU A 185 23.07 -8.74 -9.89
CA LEU A 185 21.71 -8.27 -10.17
C LEU A 185 21.50 -7.93 -11.64
N PHE A 186 22.50 -7.35 -12.29
CA PHE A 186 22.50 -7.02 -13.71
C PHE A 186 23.15 -8.12 -14.58
N SER A 187 23.47 -9.28 -14.00
CA SER A 187 23.95 -10.41 -14.79
C SER A 187 22.81 -10.95 -15.66
N LEU A 188 23.11 -11.16 -16.94
CA LEU A 188 22.19 -11.77 -17.91
C LEU A 188 22.50 -13.27 -18.12
N GLU A 189 23.32 -13.87 -17.26
CA GLU A 189 23.62 -15.30 -17.30
C GLU A 189 22.35 -16.12 -17.05
N ALA A 190 21.92 -16.88 -18.05
CA ALA A 190 20.81 -17.80 -17.95
C ALA A 190 21.28 -19.15 -17.38
N SER A 191 20.53 -19.73 -16.44
CA SER A 191 20.80 -21.10 -16.02
C SER A 191 20.24 -22.09 -17.05
N SER A 192 20.85 -23.26 -17.17
CA SER A 192 20.44 -24.28 -18.15
C SER A 192 19.04 -24.86 -17.91
N ASP A 193 18.40 -24.55 -16.78
CA ASP A 193 17.07 -25.03 -16.40
C ASP A 193 16.00 -23.92 -16.48
N ASP A 194 16.36 -22.73 -16.94
CA ASP A 194 15.45 -21.58 -17.07
C ASP A 194 14.64 -21.61 -18.37
N ILE A 195 13.37 -21.25 -18.26
CA ILE A 195 12.48 -21.07 -19.42
C ILE A 195 12.51 -19.59 -19.83
N SER A 196 13.32 -19.25 -20.83
CA SER A 196 13.64 -17.86 -21.18
C SER A 196 12.41 -16.99 -21.51
N SER A 197 11.38 -17.57 -22.15
CA SER A 197 10.13 -16.86 -22.49
C SER A 197 9.37 -16.37 -21.25
N LEU A 198 9.48 -17.06 -20.11
CA LEU A 198 8.83 -16.67 -18.87
C LEU A 198 9.41 -15.39 -18.28
N HIS A 199 10.69 -15.10 -18.51
CA HIS A 199 11.29 -13.85 -18.02
C HIS A 199 10.65 -12.62 -18.67
N GLY A 200 10.37 -12.68 -19.97
CA GLY A 200 9.68 -11.61 -20.69
C GLY A 200 8.25 -11.40 -20.17
N ILE A 201 7.49 -12.49 -20.02
CA ILE A 201 6.14 -12.46 -19.46
C ILE A 201 6.16 -11.89 -18.04
N ARG A 202 7.14 -12.29 -17.21
CA ARG A 202 7.29 -11.79 -15.84
C ARG A 202 7.61 -10.30 -15.80
N CYS A 203 8.50 -9.83 -16.66
CA CYS A 203 8.86 -8.42 -16.77
C CYS A 203 7.65 -7.57 -17.16
N PHE A 204 6.95 -7.97 -18.22
CA PHE A 204 5.77 -7.27 -18.72
C PHE A 204 4.68 -7.18 -17.65
N ASN A 205 4.32 -8.31 -17.03
CA ASN A 205 3.31 -8.34 -15.97
C ASN A 205 3.74 -7.52 -14.74
N ALA A 206 5.03 -7.52 -14.37
CA ALA A 206 5.50 -6.70 -13.25
C ALA A 206 5.36 -5.19 -13.52
N ILE A 207 5.73 -4.74 -14.73
CA ILE A 207 5.60 -3.32 -15.13
C ILE A 207 4.13 -2.92 -15.13
N MET A 208 3.26 -3.74 -15.73
CA MET A 208 1.84 -3.42 -15.82
C MET A 208 1.13 -3.48 -14.46
N LEU A 209 1.53 -4.39 -13.58
CA LEU A 209 1.04 -4.45 -12.20
C LEU A 209 1.45 -3.20 -11.42
N TYR A 210 2.70 -2.75 -11.56
CA TYR A 210 3.17 -1.50 -10.96
C TYR A 210 2.35 -0.30 -11.44
N LEU A 211 2.14 -0.17 -12.75
CA LEU A 211 1.30 0.89 -13.33
C LEU A 211 -0.14 0.81 -12.79
N SER A 212 -0.68 -0.40 -12.66
CA SER A 212 -2.04 -0.59 -12.15
C SER A 212 -2.19 -0.15 -10.71
N HIS A 213 -1.28 -0.58 -9.82
CA HIS A 213 -1.28 -0.18 -8.41
C HIS A 213 -1.05 1.33 -8.25
N LYS A 214 -0.13 1.91 -9.03
CA LYS A 214 0.11 3.35 -9.03
C LYS A 214 -1.14 4.11 -9.46
N SER A 215 -1.84 3.64 -10.49
CA SER A 215 -3.09 4.25 -10.95
C SER A 215 -4.18 4.22 -9.88
N MET A 216 -4.27 3.14 -9.08
CA MET A 216 -5.20 3.04 -7.96
C MET A 216 -4.84 4.01 -6.83
N ALA A 217 -3.55 4.12 -6.50
CA ALA A 217 -3.07 5.03 -5.45
C ALA A 217 -3.37 6.51 -5.78
N LEU A 218 -3.40 6.88 -7.06
CA LEU A 218 -3.73 8.25 -7.48
C LEU A 218 -5.15 8.67 -7.06
N PHE A 219 -6.10 7.74 -6.88
CA PHE A 219 -7.46 8.09 -6.44
C PHE A 219 -7.52 8.66 -5.02
N PHE A 220 -6.50 8.42 -4.19
CA PHE A 220 -6.42 9.00 -2.85
C PHE A 220 -6.00 10.48 -2.87
N ASN A 221 -5.51 11.00 -4.00
CA ASN A 221 -5.16 12.40 -4.14
C ASN A 221 -6.41 13.27 -4.35
N PRO A 222 -6.43 14.50 -3.79
CA PRO A 222 -7.51 15.44 -4.05
C PRO A 222 -7.42 15.99 -5.50
N TYR A 223 -8.56 15.98 -6.21
CA TYR A 223 -8.68 16.54 -7.55
C TYR A 223 -9.64 17.73 -7.54
N ILE A 224 -9.21 18.86 -8.10
CA ILE A 224 -10.09 20.03 -8.32
C ILE A 224 -11.15 19.70 -9.37
N ASN A 225 -10.79 19.03 -10.46
CA ASN A 225 -11.75 18.54 -11.44
C ASN A 225 -11.82 17.01 -11.37
N ARG A 226 -12.63 16.54 -10.42
CA ARG A 226 -12.85 15.14 -10.15
C ARG A 226 -13.73 14.49 -11.22
N THR A 227 -14.69 15.22 -11.78
CA THR A 227 -15.57 14.75 -12.87
C THR A 227 -14.77 14.39 -14.11
N HIS A 228 -13.85 15.25 -14.56
CA HIS A 228 -12.99 14.93 -15.70
C HIS A 228 -12.12 13.70 -15.43
N MET A 229 -11.62 13.54 -14.19
CA MET A 229 -10.88 12.35 -13.79
C MET A 229 -11.75 11.08 -13.91
N THR A 230 -13.01 11.10 -13.45
CA THR A 230 -13.89 9.92 -13.51
C THR A 230 -14.31 9.59 -14.94
N GLU A 231 -14.58 10.59 -15.77
CA GLU A 231 -14.88 10.42 -17.19
C GLU A 231 -13.68 9.85 -17.97
N ALA A 232 -12.48 10.40 -17.74
CA ALA A 232 -11.26 9.89 -18.35
C ALA A 232 -11.00 8.43 -17.92
N LEU A 233 -11.23 8.13 -16.64
CA LEU A 233 -11.12 6.78 -16.10
C LEU A 233 -12.17 5.82 -16.67
N GLY A 234 -13.38 6.30 -16.96
CA GLY A 234 -14.47 5.49 -17.51
C GLY A 234 -14.22 4.97 -18.93
N LYS A 235 -13.21 5.49 -19.64
CA LYS A 235 -12.91 5.09 -21.02
C LYS A 235 -12.47 3.62 -21.10
N PRO A 236 -12.88 2.85 -22.13
CA PRO A 236 -12.58 1.41 -22.22
C PRO A 236 -11.08 1.07 -22.18
N TRP A 237 -10.23 1.89 -22.80
CA TRP A 237 -8.79 1.64 -22.88
C TRP A 237 -8.09 1.66 -21.49
N THR A 238 -8.67 2.33 -20.49
CA THR A 238 -8.08 2.43 -19.15
C THR A 238 -8.19 1.12 -18.36
N VAL A 239 -8.96 0.13 -18.84
CA VAL A 239 -9.08 -1.20 -18.21
C VAL A 239 -7.70 -1.84 -18.06
N VAL A 240 -6.79 -1.60 -19.01
CA VAL A 240 -5.39 -2.04 -18.98
C VAL A 240 -4.65 -1.51 -17.74
N ALA A 241 -4.99 -0.33 -17.23
CA ALA A 241 -4.40 0.20 -16.00
C ALA A 241 -5.25 -0.08 -14.76
N ARG A 242 -6.57 -0.27 -14.90
CA ARG A 242 -7.47 -0.47 -13.74
C ARG A 242 -7.53 -1.91 -13.24
N ALA A 243 -7.49 -2.88 -14.14
CA ALA A 243 -7.70 -4.28 -13.80
C ALA A 243 -6.37 -4.95 -13.46
N ALA A 244 -5.92 -4.75 -12.21
CA ALA A 244 -4.69 -5.38 -11.71
C ALA A 244 -4.71 -6.91 -11.82
N SER A 245 -5.90 -7.53 -11.79
CA SER A 245 -6.09 -8.98 -11.97
C SER A 245 -5.52 -9.51 -13.29
N LEU A 246 -5.59 -8.71 -14.37
CA LEU A 246 -5.04 -9.06 -15.68
C LEU A 246 -3.54 -9.41 -15.61
N TYR A 247 -2.82 -8.84 -14.64
CA TYR A 247 -1.38 -9.03 -14.48
C TYR A 247 -1.03 -9.96 -13.32
N THR A 248 -1.89 -10.08 -12.30
CA THR A 248 -1.66 -11.04 -11.21
C THR A 248 -1.97 -12.48 -11.64
N ASP A 249 -2.96 -12.69 -12.50
CA ASP A 249 -3.37 -14.03 -12.93
C ASP A 249 -2.24 -14.77 -13.68
N PRO A 250 -1.50 -14.11 -14.60
CA PRO A 250 -0.28 -14.69 -15.18
C PRO A 250 0.78 -15.08 -14.14
N PHE A 251 0.96 -14.31 -13.05
CA PHE A 251 1.89 -14.72 -11.98
C PHE A 251 1.45 -16.01 -11.29
N ILE A 252 0.16 -16.16 -11.02
CA ILE A 252 -0.40 -17.38 -10.43
C ILE A 252 -0.25 -18.55 -11.42
N MET A 253 -0.54 -18.33 -12.71
CA MET A 253 -0.39 -19.34 -13.75
C MET A 253 1.07 -19.78 -13.93
N MET A 254 2.02 -18.83 -13.93
CA MET A 254 3.45 -19.12 -13.98
C MET A 254 3.92 -19.90 -12.75
N SER A 255 3.43 -19.56 -11.55
CA SER A 255 3.71 -20.32 -10.32
C SER A 255 3.23 -21.78 -10.43
N GLY A 256 2.03 -21.99 -10.99
CA GLY A 256 1.50 -23.31 -11.32
C GLY A 256 2.40 -24.06 -12.31
N LEU A 257 2.75 -23.42 -13.43
CA LEU A 257 3.60 -24.01 -14.48
C LEU A 257 4.97 -24.45 -13.93
N LEU A 258 5.68 -23.58 -13.21
CA LEU A 258 6.99 -23.90 -12.63
C LEU A 258 6.91 -25.06 -11.64
N THR A 259 5.83 -25.10 -10.85
CA THR A 259 5.60 -26.18 -9.88
C THR A 259 5.42 -27.50 -10.61
N THR A 260 4.54 -27.56 -11.62
CA THR A 260 4.31 -28.76 -12.42
C THR A 260 5.57 -29.19 -13.17
N TYR A 261 6.33 -28.26 -13.74
CA TYR A 261 7.60 -28.53 -14.42
C TYR A 261 8.62 -29.18 -13.48
N THR A 262 8.79 -28.61 -12.29
CA THR A 262 9.74 -29.13 -11.28
C THR A 262 9.32 -30.49 -10.75
N ILE A 263 8.02 -30.68 -10.46
CA ILE A 263 7.47 -31.96 -10.02
C ILE A 263 7.61 -33.01 -11.11
N GLY A 264 7.27 -32.69 -12.37
CA GLY A 264 7.40 -33.59 -13.50
C GLY A 264 8.84 -34.04 -13.72
N LYS A 265 9.80 -33.10 -13.66
CA LYS A 265 11.24 -33.40 -13.75
C LYS A 265 11.71 -34.32 -12.62
N ARG A 266 11.23 -34.10 -11.39
CA ARG A 266 11.52 -34.99 -10.25
C ARG A 266 10.90 -36.36 -10.45
N PHE A 267 9.65 -36.45 -10.88
CA PHE A 267 8.96 -37.71 -11.15
C PHE A 267 9.69 -38.56 -12.19
N ILE A 268 10.13 -37.96 -13.30
CA ILE A 268 10.93 -38.66 -14.32
C ILE A 268 12.22 -39.23 -13.72
N LYS A 269 12.81 -38.57 -12.72
CA LYS A 269 14.06 -38.99 -12.07
C LYS A 269 13.87 -39.99 -10.93
N THR A 270 12.81 -39.89 -10.14
CA THR A 270 12.61 -40.65 -8.88
C THR A 270 11.44 -41.62 -8.92
N ASN A 271 10.64 -41.63 -9.98
CA ASN A 271 9.45 -42.47 -10.21
C ASN A 271 8.41 -42.48 -9.07
N SER A 272 8.48 -41.49 -8.18
CA SER A 272 7.64 -41.37 -6.99
C SER A 272 7.43 -39.90 -6.66
N ILE A 273 6.21 -39.58 -6.19
CA ILE A 273 5.80 -38.25 -5.74
C ILE A 273 5.12 -38.41 -4.38
N ASP A 274 5.63 -37.70 -3.37
CA ASP A 274 4.99 -37.58 -2.07
C ASP A 274 3.98 -36.41 -2.11
N VAL A 275 2.77 -36.71 -2.58
CA VAL A 275 1.72 -35.72 -2.84
C VAL A 275 1.31 -34.95 -1.57
N PRO A 276 1.09 -35.58 -0.39
CA PRO A 276 0.74 -34.87 0.83
C PRO A 276 1.80 -33.82 1.24
N LYS A 277 3.08 -34.17 1.13
CA LYS A 277 4.18 -33.28 1.49
C LYS A 277 4.28 -32.07 0.55
N GLU A 278 4.11 -32.27 -0.75
CA GLU A 278 4.14 -31.18 -1.73
C GLU A 278 2.94 -30.23 -1.57
N ILE A 279 1.74 -30.77 -1.28
CA ILE A 279 0.55 -29.96 -0.97
C ILE A 279 0.77 -29.17 0.32
N ALA A 280 1.25 -29.80 1.39
CA ALA A 280 1.51 -29.13 2.67
C ALA A 280 2.53 -28.00 2.53
N SER A 281 3.63 -28.23 1.81
CA SER A 281 4.64 -27.21 1.53
C SER A 281 4.06 -26.00 0.81
N ARG A 282 3.14 -26.24 -0.14
CA ARG A 282 2.52 -25.20 -0.95
C ARG A 282 1.48 -24.40 -0.17
N VAL A 283 0.60 -25.07 0.58
CA VAL A 283 -0.40 -24.41 1.43
C VAL A 283 0.29 -23.53 2.47
N MET A 284 1.36 -24.03 3.10
CA MET A 284 2.15 -23.24 4.05
C MET A 284 2.74 -21.98 3.42
N ARG A 285 3.33 -22.07 2.21
CA ARG A 285 3.85 -20.89 1.49
C ARG A 285 2.76 -19.87 1.16
N VAL A 286 1.62 -20.34 0.67
CA VAL A 286 0.51 -19.46 0.26
C VAL A 286 -0.12 -18.78 1.47
N ALA A 287 -0.40 -19.54 2.54
CA ALA A 287 -0.92 -18.99 3.79
C ALA A 287 0.02 -17.95 4.40
N GLN A 288 1.33 -18.25 4.40
CA GLN A 288 2.33 -17.32 4.90
C GLN A 288 2.46 -16.07 4.02
N MET A 289 2.27 -16.18 2.70
CA MET A 289 2.21 -15.02 1.80
C MET A 289 1.03 -14.12 2.11
N PHE A 290 -0.18 -14.68 2.28
CA PHE A 290 -1.38 -13.90 2.63
C PHE A 290 -1.25 -13.23 3.99
N ASN A 291 -0.81 -13.96 5.02
CA ASN A 291 -0.56 -13.39 6.34
C ASN A 291 0.48 -12.25 6.27
N THR A 292 1.57 -12.46 5.55
CA THR A 292 2.61 -11.42 5.38
C THR A 292 2.06 -10.19 4.67
N ALA A 293 1.24 -10.39 3.62
CA ALA A 293 0.59 -9.29 2.92
C ALA A 293 -0.29 -8.49 3.88
N ASP A 294 -1.19 -9.14 4.61
CA ASP A 294 -2.12 -8.49 5.54
C ASP A 294 -1.38 -7.66 6.61
N TYR A 295 -0.35 -8.22 7.24
CA TYR A 295 0.40 -7.49 8.26
C TYR A 295 1.32 -6.39 7.70
N SER A 296 1.85 -6.55 6.48
CA SER A 296 2.76 -5.57 5.87
C SER A 296 2.10 -4.22 5.52
N TYR A 297 0.79 -4.23 5.29
CA TYR A 297 0.00 -3.03 5.04
C TYR A 297 -0.39 -2.29 6.32
N ILE A 298 -0.44 -2.98 7.46
CA ILE A 298 -0.96 -2.43 8.72
C ILE A 298 0.18 -1.98 9.65
N LEU A 299 1.28 -2.72 9.74
CA LEU A 299 2.37 -2.43 10.68
C LEU A 299 3.72 -2.20 9.96
N PRO A 300 4.34 -1.01 10.10
CA PRO A 300 5.70 -0.76 9.62
C PRO A 300 6.74 -1.74 10.16
N THR A 301 6.57 -2.24 11.39
CA THR A 301 7.46 -3.25 12.01
C THR A 301 7.45 -4.58 11.24
N HIS A 302 6.33 -4.94 10.60
CA HIS A 302 6.22 -6.16 9.80
C HIS A 302 6.91 -6.03 8.42
N ARG A 303 7.31 -4.82 8.03
CA ARG A 303 8.18 -4.63 6.86
C ARG A 303 9.63 -4.95 7.21
N ALA A 304 10.06 -4.66 8.43
CA ALA A 304 11.40 -4.99 8.94
C ALA A 304 11.61 -6.51 9.08
N THR A 305 10.58 -7.26 9.50
CA THR A 305 10.67 -8.72 9.69
C THR A 305 11.05 -9.45 8.40
N VAL A 306 10.56 -9.03 7.23
CA VAL A 306 10.92 -9.65 5.94
C VAL A 306 12.41 -9.46 5.63
N TYR A 307 12.97 -8.27 5.90
CA TYR A 307 14.41 -8.03 5.75
C TYR A 307 15.24 -8.84 6.74
N VAL A 308 14.82 -8.91 8.00
CA VAL A 308 15.49 -9.70 9.04
C VAL A 308 15.48 -11.19 8.70
N ILE A 309 14.32 -11.73 8.26
CA ILE A 309 14.20 -13.11 7.80
C ILE A 309 15.08 -13.35 6.58
N GLY A 310 15.13 -12.43 5.62
CA GLY A 310 16.00 -12.53 4.44
C GLY A 310 17.49 -12.57 4.80
N ILE A 311 17.93 -11.71 5.73
CA ILE A 311 19.30 -11.68 6.24
C ILE A 311 19.62 -12.97 7.01
N ALA A 312 18.72 -13.41 7.89
CA ALA A 312 18.88 -14.64 8.66
C ALA A 312 18.93 -15.88 7.75
N LEU A 313 18.05 -15.96 6.76
CA LEU A 313 18.05 -17.04 5.77
C LEU A 313 19.34 -17.02 4.94
N GLY A 314 19.80 -15.85 4.50
CA GLY A 314 21.08 -15.68 3.83
C GLY A 314 22.24 -16.18 4.69
N TYR A 315 22.26 -15.81 5.97
CA TYR A 315 23.22 -16.29 6.96
C TYR A 315 23.21 -17.82 7.11
N PHE A 316 22.02 -18.43 7.27
CA PHE A 316 21.90 -19.88 7.42
C PHE A 316 22.33 -20.63 6.15
N LEU A 317 21.95 -20.16 4.97
CA LEU A 317 22.35 -20.76 3.69
C LEU A 317 23.86 -20.65 3.46
N GLN A 318 24.50 -19.61 4.00
CA GLN A 318 25.94 -19.41 3.87
C GLN A 318 26.74 -20.24 4.88
N GLN A 319 26.26 -20.41 6.11
CA GLN A 319 26.87 -21.32 7.10
C GLN A 319 26.74 -22.79 6.75
N LEU A 320 25.66 -23.19 6.08
CA LEU A 320 25.40 -24.59 5.74
C LEU A 320 26.14 -25.07 4.48
N GLY A 321 26.84 -24.18 3.77
CA GLY A 321 27.51 -24.50 2.51
C GLY A 321 26.52 -24.89 1.39
N ARG A 322 26.98 -24.83 0.13
CA ARG A 322 26.16 -25.21 -1.04
C ARG A 322 25.75 -26.69 -1.07
N ASP A 323 26.22 -27.51 -0.12
CA ASP A 323 26.01 -28.96 -0.04
C ASP A 323 25.06 -29.38 1.10
N VAL A 324 23.95 -28.67 1.27
CA VAL A 324 22.84 -29.21 2.10
C VAL A 324 22.23 -30.40 1.37
N LYS A 325 22.82 -31.59 1.57
CA LYS A 325 22.12 -32.86 1.36
C LYS A 325 21.01 -32.91 2.41
N LEU A 326 19.82 -32.45 2.03
CA LEU A 326 18.60 -32.70 2.79
C LEU A 326 18.58 -34.19 3.09
N LYS A 327 18.72 -34.55 4.38
CA LYS A 327 18.75 -35.93 4.84
C LYS A 327 17.53 -36.61 4.21
N LYS A 328 17.75 -37.64 3.38
CA LYS A 328 16.66 -38.51 2.94
C LYS A 328 16.00 -39.00 4.21
N VAL A 329 14.78 -38.55 4.45
CA VAL A 329 13.93 -39.12 5.48
C VAL A 329 13.72 -40.54 5.01
N ASN A 330 14.37 -41.50 5.67
CA ASN A 330 14.09 -42.91 5.45
C ASN A 330 12.65 -43.10 5.91
N ALA A 331 11.75 -43.29 4.95
CA ALA A 331 10.39 -43.70 5.23
C ALA A 331 10.45 -45.06 5.94
N ILE A 332 9.82 -45.14 7.10
CA ILE A 332 9.33 -46.40 7.67
C ILE A 332 7.94 -46.63 7.10
#